data_AF-A0A0C9ZC50-F1
#
_entry.id   AF-A0A0C9ZC50-F1
#
_cell.length_a   1.000
_cell.length_b   1.000
_cell.length_c   1.000
_cell.angle_alpha   90.00
_cell.angle_beta   90.00
_cell.angle_gamma   90.00
#
_symmetry.space_group_name_H-M   'P 1'
#
loop_
_entity.id
_entity.type
_entity.pdbx_description
1 polymer ?
#
loop_
_entity_poly.entity_id
_entity_poly.type
_entity_poly.pdbx_seq_one_letter_code
_entity_poly.pdbx_strand_id
1 'polypeptide(L)'
;MWNGTKRSRPSALQLGPRKRPSVQDPLVHHSRHFGHVIHAFCNVQTLLTNGMTLMVEVEERGPETLTQEERKEYSVFQELLKIIPNLEDHIMSSSEQDVIAVVELIQKGTSAARSDDTKSMKAAIIDWITPKGQALIPHIPRNAKMGRGFHHECTSALLCPAGYEWANLETKAKLHSGQLQVAGDQWPLFLYADYSYDVEDPWNGLLRSSLLVSAYRHIFTSPSSVDQVPKATRSGNARIHGMQMVTKASIAYA
;
A
#
# COMPACT_ATOMS: atom_id res chain seq x y z
N MET A 1 -37.10 -5.06 -31.85
CA MET A 1 -36.68 -4.88 -30.45
C MET A 1 -35.15 -4.91 -30.42
N TRP A 2 -34.50 -3.78 -30.16
CA TRP A 2 -33.04 -3.72 -30.06
C TRP A 2 -32.61 -4.16 -28.65
N ASN A 3 -32.07 -5.38 -28.54
CA ASN A 3 -31.40 -5.83 -27.32
C ASN A 3 -29.99 -5.21 -27.27
N GLY A 4 -29.91 -3.99 -26.73
CA GLY A 4 -28.64 -3.39 -26.38
C GLY A 4 -28.06 -4.08 -25.15
N THR A 5 -27.08 -4.96 -25.34
CA THR A 5 -26.21 -5.45 -24.27
C THR A 5 -25.53 -4.23 -23.65
N LYS A 6 -25.91 -3.87 -22.41
CA LYS A 6 -25.18 -2.87 -21.62
C LYS A 6 -23.73 -3.30 -21.55
N ARG A 7 -22.84 -2.59 -22.25
CA ARG A 7 -21.39 -2.72 -22.05
C ARG A 7 -21.13 -2.57 -20.55
N SER A 8 -20.52 -3.60 -19.95
CA SER A 8 -20.02 -3.54 -18.57
C SER A 8 -19.22 -2.25 -18.40
N ARG A 9 -19.54 -1.46 -17.37
CA ARG A 9 -18.71 -0.30 -17.04
C ARG A 9 -17.28 -0.81 -16.77
N PRO A 10 -16.25 -0.16 -17.32
CA PRO A 10 -14.87 -0.60 -17.10
C PRO A 10 -14.54 -0.53 -15.59
N SER A 11 -13.79 -1.52 -15.10
CA SER A 11 -13.33 -1.57 -13.70
C SER A 11 -12.54 -0.30 -13.34
N ALA A 12 -12.59 0.13 -12.07
CA ALA A 12 -11.81 1.27 -11.58
C ALA A 12 -10.30 1.08 -11.81
N LEU A 13 -9.82 -0.16 -11.80
CA LEU A 13 -8.42 -0.51 -12.07
C LEU A 13 -8.03 -0.35 -13.55
N GLN A 14 -9.02 -0.23 -14.44
CA GLN A 14 -8.84 -0.10 -15.88
C GLN A 14 -9.06 1.34 -16.36
N LEU A 15 -8.96 2.36 -15.49
CA LEU A 15 -9.17 3.76 -15.87
C LEU A 15 -7.91 4.40 -16.52
N GLY A 16 -8.10 5.36 -17.43
CA GLY A 16 -7.03 6.17 -18.07
C GLY A 16 -6.47 5.62 -19.41
N PRO A 17 -5.72 6.38 -20.22
CA PRO A 17 -5.15 5.91 -21.49
C PRO A 17 -3.91 5.03 -21.27
N ARG A 18 -3.68 3.96 -22.08
CA ARG A 18 -2.49 3.08 -22.07
C ARG A 18 -1.18 3.78 -22.53
N LYS A 19 -0.90 5.00 -22.08
CA LYS A 19 0.37 5.66 -22.35
C LYS A 19 1.36 5.37 -21.22
N ARG A 20 2.54 4.85 -21.56
CA ARG A 20 3.63 4.59 -20.61
C ARG A 20 4.12 5.93 -20.01
N PRO A 21 4.23 6.07 -18.69
CA PRO A 21 4.90 7.22 -18.10
C PRO A 21 6.43 7.00 -18.04
N SER A 22 7.17 8.07 -18.39
CA SER A 22 8.54 8.40 -17.98
C SER A 22 9.73 7.59 -18.52
N VAL A 23 10.82 8.32 -18.79
CA VAL A 23 12.21 7.87 -18.99
C VAL A 23 12.78 7.46 -17.62
N GLN A 24 12.15 6.51 -16.93
CA GLN A 24 12.68 5.94 -15.70
C GLN A 24 13.32 4.61 -16.02
N ASP A 25 14.41 4.31 -15.30
CA ASP A 25 15.06 3.00 -15.37
C ASP A 25 14.01 1.88 -15.18
N PRO A 26 13.93 0.89 -16.10
CA PRO A 26 12.94 -0.18 -16.01
C PRO A 26 13.00 -0.95 -14.69
N LEU A 27 14.19 -1.22 -14.16
CA LEU A 27 14.36 -1.94 -12.89
C LEU A 27 13.74 -1.14 -11.74
N VAL A 28 14.00 0.17 -11.69
CA VAL A 28 13.38 1.07 -10.71
C VAL A 28 11.86 1.08 -10.86
N HIS A 29 11.35 1.12 -12.10
CA HIS A 29 9.92 1.12 -12.39
C HIS A 29 9.22 -0.16 -11.91
N HIS A 30 9.75 -1.35 -12.23
CA HIS A 30 9.19 -2.62 -11.78
C HIS A 30 9.31 -2.78 -10.25
N SER A 31 10.39 -2.28 -9.66
CA SER A 31 10.61 -2.34 -8.21
C SER A 31 9.62 -1.47 -7.42
N ARG A 32 9.16 -0.35 -8.00
CA ARG A 32 8.03 0.41 -7.42
C ARG A 32 6.80 -0.46 -7.31
N HIS A 33 6.48 -1.21 -8.37
CA HIS A 33 5.32 -2.10 -8.36
C HIS A 33 5.46 -3.22 -7.34
N PHE A 34 6.62 -3.88 -7.27
CA PHE A 34 6.92 -4.88 -6.25
C PHE A 34 6.68 -4.33 -4.83
N GLY A 35 7.16 -3.11 -4.55
CA GLY A 35 6.91 -2.45 -3.26
C GLY A 35 5.43 -2.20 -2.98
N HIS A 36 4.64 -1.84 -3.99
CA HIS A 36 3.20 -1.59 -3.85
C HIS A 36 2.38 -2.86 -3.61
N VAL A 37 2.74 -3.99 -4.22
CA VAL A 37 1.83 -5.15 -4.30
C VAL A 37 2.36 -6.42 -3.66
N ILE A 38 3.65 -6.49 -3.30
CA ILE A 38 4.26 -7.66 -2.67
C ILE A 38 4.81 -7.30 -1.29
N HIS A 39 5.84 -6.44 -1.22
CA HIS A 39 6.55 -6.19 0.04
C HIS A 39 7.12 -4.76 0.16
N ALA A 40 6.38 -3.88 0.84
CA ALA A 40 6.70 -2.46 0.96
C ALA A 40 8.01 -2.15 1.71
N PHE A 41 8.31 -2.92 2.75
CA PHE A 41 9.46 -2.72 3.66
C PHE A 41 10.51 -3.81 3.51
N CYS A 42 10.70 -4.32 2.29
CA CYS A 42 11.62 -5.42 2.03
C CYS A 42 13.07 -4.97 2.25
N ASN A 43 13.87 -5.79 2.93
CA ASN A 43 15.33 -5.69 2.86
C ASN A 43 15.80 -6.43 1.60
N VAL A 44 16.01 -5.67 0.52
CA VAL A 44 16.29 -6.22 -0.81
C VAL A 44 17.58 -7.03 -0.84
N GLN A 45 18.62 -6.59 -0.13
CA GLN A 45 19.89 -7.32 -0.05
C GLN A 45 19.68 -8.71 0.54
N THR A 46 19.03 -8.77 1.71
CA THR A 46 18.73 -10.04 2.37
C THR A 46 17.83 -10.92 1.51
N LEU A 47 16.79 -10.34 0.90
CA LEU A 47 15.87 -11.08 0.03
C LEU A 47 16.60 -11.73 -1.16
N LEU A 48 17.50 -11.01 -1.84
CA LEU A 48 18.24 -11.56 -2.97
C LEU A 48 19.26 -12.60 -2.52
N THR A 49 20.07 -12.32 -1.49
CA THR A 49 21.08 -13.27 -0.99
C THR A 49 20.45 -14.57 -0.50
N ASN A 50 19.40 -14.48 0.33
CA ASN A 50 18.70 -15.65 0.84
C ASN A 50 17.91 -16.34 -0.27
N GLY A 51 17.22 -15.58 -1.13
CA GLY A 51 16.44 -16.11 -2.24
C GLY A 51 17.26 -16.97 -3.19
N MET A 52 18.48 -16.52 -3.54
CA MET A 52 19.40 -17.29 -4.38
C MET A 52 19.89 -18.58 -3.70
N THR A 53 20.19 -18.50 -2.39
CA THR A 53 20.60 -19.68 -1.60
C THR A 53 19.47 -20.70 -1.53
N LEU A 54 18.25 -20.24 -1.25
CA LEU A 54 17.05 -21.08 -1.17
C LEU A 54 16.66 -21.67 -2.53
N MET A 55 16.92 -20.94 -3.63
CA MET A 55 16.68 -21.45 -4.99
C MET A 55 17.52 -22.70 -5.25
N VAL A 56 18.82 -22.67 -4.95
CA VAL A 56 19.71 -23.83 -5.07
C VAL A 56 19.27 -24.96 -4.14
N GLU A 57 18.93 -24.66 -2.89
CA GLU A 57 18.47 -25.69 -1.95
C GLU A 57 17.18 -26.38 -2.43
N VAL A 58 16.22 -25.61 -2.95
CA VAL A 58 14.96 -26.13 -3.49
C VAL A 58 15.21 -27.01 -4.73
N GLU A 59 16.15 -26.63 -5.59
CA GLU A 59 16.53 -27.43 -6.76
C GLU A 59 17.21 -28.76 -6.36
N GLU A 60 18.10 -28.74 -5.36
CA GLU A 60 18.86 -29.92 -4.95
C GLU A 60 18.07 -30.88 -4.03
N ARG A 61 17.26 -30.33 -3.12
CA ARG A 61 16.67 -31.07 -1.98
C ARG A 61 15.15 -31.02 -1.93
N GLY A 62 14.53 -30.19 -2.76
CA GLY A 62 13.09 -29.98 -2.81
C GLY A 62 12.58 -28.98 -1.77
N PRO A 63 11.39 -28.38 -1.99
CA PRO A 63 10.85 -27.32 -1.14
C PRO A 63 10.39 -27.77 0.26
N GLU A 64 10.33 -29.08 0.50
CA GLU A 64 9.87 -29.66 1.77
C GLU A 64 10.86 -29.42 2.91
N THR A 65 12.14 -29.20 2.62
CA THR A 65 13.18 -28.93 3.63
C THR A 65 13.05 -27.54 4.26
N LEU A 66 12.39 -26.62 3.56
CA LEU A 66 12.27 -25.23 4.00
C LEU A 66 11.36 -25.10 5.23
N THR A 67 11.80 -24.29 6.18
CA THR A 67 10.98 -23.79 7.29
C THR A 67 9.83 -22.91 6.82
N GLN A 68 8.87 -22.59 7.70
CA GLN A 68 7.76 -21.71 7.33
C GLN A 68 8.25 -20.31 6.96
N GLU A 69 9.25 -19.80 7.66
CA GLU A 69 9.89 -18.50 7.43
C GLU A 69 10.58 -18.47 6.06
N GLU A 70 11.40 -19.48 5.76
CA GLU A 70 12.09 -19.59 4.47
C GLU A 70 11.10 -19.73 3.31
N ARG A 71 10.00 -20.46 3.48
CA ARG A 71 8.95 -20.55 2.45
C ARG A 71 8.30 -19.20 2.16
N LYS A 72 8.07 -18.37 3.20
CA LYS A 72 7.53 -17.01 3.02
C LYS A 72 8.55 -16.13 2.31
N GLU A 73 9.80 -16.14 2.72
CA GLU A 73 10.86 -15.35 2.11
C GLU A 73 11.11 -15.75 0.66
N TYR A 74 11.22 -17.06 0.38
CA TYR A 74 11.37 -17.59 -0.96
C TYR A 74 10.18 -17.25 -1.86
N SER A 75 8.95 -17.30 -1.34
CA SER A 75 7.77 -16.86 -2.10
C SER A 75 7.85 -15.38 -2.48
N VAL A 76 8.36 -14.50 -1.61
CA VAL A 76 8.55 -13.08 -1.93
C VAL A 76 9.63 -12.90 -3.00
N PHE A 77 10.72 -13.66 -2.92
CA PHE A 77 11.78 -13.66 -3.93
C PHE A 77 11.26 -14.11 -5.29
N GLN A 78 10.47 -15.18 -5.35
CA GLN A 78 9.85 -15.65 -6.60
C GLN A 78 8.91 -14.60 -7.20
N GLU A 79 8.14 -13.87 -6.39
CA GLU A 79 7.30 -12.77 -6.88
C GLU A 79 8.13 -11.59 -7.42
N LEU A 80 9.30 -11.31 -6.82
CA LEU A 80 10.24 -10.31 -7.35
C LEU A 80 10.73 -10.70 -8.76
N LEU A 81 11.16 -11.95 -8.94
CA LEU A 81 11.60 -12.48 -10.24
C LEU A 81 10.49 -12.43 -11.30
N LYS A 82 9.23 -12.69 -10.92
CA LYS A 82 8.07 -12.58 -11.83
C LYS A 82 7.78 -11.14 -12.25
N ILE A 83 7.97 -10.17 -11.34
CA ILE A 83 7.67 -8.76 -11.59
C ILE A 83 8.77 -8.08 -12.43
N ILE A 84 10.03 -8.48 -12.24
CA ILE A 84 11.20 -7.89 -12.89
C ILE A 84 11.71 -8.86 -13.97
N PRO A 85 11.43 -8.59 -15.26
CA PRO A 85 11.82 -9.49 -16.34
C PRO A 85 13.33 -9.75 -16.38
N ASN A 86 13.73 -11.01 -16.56
CA ASN A 86 15.12 -11.47 -16.68
C ASN A 86 16.02 -11.14 -15.47
N LEU A 87 15.44 -10.88 -14.30
CA LEU A 87 16.23 -10.55 -13.11
C LEU A 87 17.13 -11.71 -12.68
N GLU A 88 16.62 -12.94 -12.75
CA GLU A 88 17.37 -14.15 -12.38
C GLU A 88 18.62 -14.33 -13.25
N ASP A 89 18.44 -14.37 -14.57
CA ASP A 89 19.54 -14.45 -15.55
C ASP A 89 20.55 -13.32 -15.34
N HIS A 90 20.05 -12.11 -15.09
CA HIS A 90 20.91 -10.95 -14.87
C HIS A 90 21.75 -11.11 -13.60
N ILE A 91 21.17 -11.55 -12.48
CA ILE A 91 21.90 -11.79 -11.22
C ILE A 91 22.91 -12.92 -11.41
N MET A 92 22.51 -14.04 -12.04
CA MET A 92 23.36 -15.22 -12.23
C MET A 92 24.57 -14.98 -13.14
N SER A 93 24.46 -14.03 -14.08
CA SER A 93 25.53 -13.68 -15.03
C SER A 93 26.33 -12.43 -14.62
N SER A 94 25.99 -11.80 -13.50
CA SER A 94 26.58 -10.53 -13.05
C SER A 94 27.77 -10.73 -12.11
N SER A 95 28.64 -9.73 -12.07
CA SER A 95 29.65 -9.63 -11.00
C SER A 95 29.00 -9.23 -9.67
N GLU A 96 29.71 -9.42 -8.56
CA GLU A 96 29.22 -8.97 -7.24
C GLU A 96 28.89 -7.46 -7.21
N GLN A 97 29.70 -6.64 -7.88
CA GLN A 97 29.47 -5.20 -7.98
C GLN A 97 28.20 -4.86 -8.76
N ASP A 98 27.92 -5.59 -9.84
CA ASP A 98 26.70 -5.41 -10.62
C ASP A 98 25.47 -5.84 -9.83
N VAL A 99 25.56 -6.92 -9.05
CA VAL A 99 24.49 -7.36 -8.13
C VAL A 99 24.20 -6.29 -7.08
N ILE A 100 25.23 -5.66 -6.51
CA ILE A 100 25.06 -4.54 -5.57
C ILE A 100 24.32 -3.38 -6.25
N ALA A 101 24.68 -3.03 -7.50
CA ALA A 101 23.99 -1.99 -8.24
C ALA A 101 22.50 -2.34 -8.50
N VAL A 102 22.19 -3.61 -8.80
CA VAL A 102 20.82 -4.11 -8.93
C VAL A 102 20.04 -3.96 -7.62
N VAL A 103 20.63 -4.37 -6.48
CA VAL A 103 20.04 -4.20 -5.14
C VAL A 103 19.70 -2.73 -4.89
N GLU A 104 20.64 -1.81 -5.16
CA GLU A 104 20.44 -0.37 -4.96
C GLU A 104 19.30 0.18 -5.83
N LEU A 105 19.20 -0.24 -7.09
CA LEU A 105 18.12 0.19 -8.00
C LEU A 105 16.75 -0.34 -7.55
N ILE A 106 16.68 -1.58 -7.08
CA ILE A 106 15.43 -2.15 -6.55
C ILE A 106 15.02 -1.42 -5.27
N GLN A 107 15.96 -1.22 -4.33
CA GLN A 107 15.72 -0.48 -3.09
C GLN A 107 15.30 0.96 -3.35
N LYS A 108 15.91 1.62 -4.36
CA LYS A 108 15.53 2.95 -4.81
C LYS A 108 14.09 2.97 -5.33
N GLY A 109 13.69 1.98 -6.12
CA GLY A 109 12.32 1.85 -6.62
C GLY A 109 11.30 1.72 -5.50
N THR A 110 11.46 0.73 -4.62
CA THR A 110 10.53 0.49 -3.49
C THR A 110 10.44 1.68 -2.55
N SER A 111 11.57 2.32 -2.24
CA SER A 111 11.62 3.49 -1.35
C SER A 111 10.99 4.72 -1.99
N ALA A 112 11.26 4.95 -3.27
CA ALA A 112 10.69 6.09 -4.01
C ALA A 112 9.17 5.98 -4.10
N ALA A 113 8.65 4.78 -4.40
CA ALA A 113 7.22 4.47 -4.37
C ALA A 113 6.54 4.94 -3.07
N ARG A 114 6.99 4.43 -1.92
CA ARG A 114 6.44 4.82 -0.62
C ARG A 114 6.55 6.31 -0.34
N SER A 115 7.70 6.90 -0.67
CA SER A 115 7.94 8.33 -0.39
C SER A 115 7.00 9.24 -1.20
N ASP A 116 6.76 8.91 -2.47
CA ASP A 116 5.86 9.65 -3.36
C ASP A 116 4.40 9.50 -2.91
N ASP A 117 3.98 8.28 -2.61
CA ASP A 117 2.61 7.98 -2.18
C ASP A 117 2.30 8.66 -0.83
N THR A 118 3.19 8.50 0.16
CA THR A 118 3.06 9.17 1.47
C THR A 118 3.00 10.69 1.31
N LYS A 119 3.86 11.26 0.46
CA LYS A 119 3.90 12.71 0.20
C LYS A 119 2.59 13.20 -0.43
N SER A 120 2.06 12.47 -1.41
CA SER A 120 0.83 12.87 -2.12
C SER A 120 -0.41 12.69 -1.25
N MET A 121 -0.48 11.62 -0.45
CA MET A 121 -1.59 11.37 0.47
C MET A 121 -1.63 12.34 1.65
N LYS A 122 -0.47 12.85 2.10
CA LYS A 122 -0.39 13.80 3.23
C LYS A 122 -1.34 14.99 3.08
N ALA A 123 -1.49 15.54 1.87
CA ALA A 123 -2.42 16.64 1.65
C ALA A 123 -3.86 16.16 1.42
N ALA A 124 -4.02 15.06 0.67
CA ALA A 124 -5.32 14.54 0.27
C ALA A 124 -6.13 14.01 1.47
N ILE A 125 -5.48 13.38 2.45
CA ILE A 125 -6.15 12.83 3.63
C ILE A 125 -6.93 13.89 4.40
N ILE A 126 -6.45 15.14 4.43
CA ILE A 126 -7.14 16.25 5.09
C ILE A 126 -8.45 16.56 4.37
N ASP A 127 -8.44 16.53 3.03
CA ASP A 127 -9.64 16.76 2.25
C ASP A 127 -10.66 15.62 2.46
N TRP A 128 -10.19 14.37 2.57
CA TRP A 128 -11.05 13.20 2.75
C TRP A 128 -11.72 13.11 4.12
N ILE A 129 -11.02 13.52 5.18
CA ILE A 129 -11.58 13.53 6.55
C ILE A 129 -12.40 14.79 6.84
N THR A 130 -12.30 15.84 6.00
CA THR A 130 -13.07 17.08 6.19
C THR A 130 -14.49 16.88 5.64
N PRO A 131 -15.55 17.04 6.46
CA PRO A 131 -16.92 16.96 5.97
C PRO A 131 -17.20 18.00 4.88
N LYS A 132 -18.00 17.63 3.86
CA LYS A 132 -18.29 18.50 2.71
C LYS A 132 -18.91 19.82 3.17
N GLY A 133 -18.32 20.93 2.72
CA GLY A 133 -18.78 22.29 3.06
C GLY A 133 -18.43 22.75 4.48
N GLN A 134 -17.63 21.98 5.22
CA GLN A 134 -17.19 22.31 6.57
C GLN A 134 -15.67 22.47 6.62
N ALA A 135 -15.17 22.88 7.79
CA ALA A 135 -13.75 22.91 8.10
C ALA A 135 -13.50 22.07 9.35
N LEU A 136 -12.32 21.44 9.43
CA LEU A 136 -11.85 20.83 10.67
C LEU A 136 -11.58 21.93 11.72
N ILE A 137 -11.92 21.64 12.97
CA ILE A 137 -11.72 22.55 14.10
C ILE A 137 -10.89 21.81 15.15
N PRO A 138 -9.67 22.29 15.48
CA PRO A 138 -8.96 23.41 14.83
C PRO A 138 -8.57 23.10 13.37
N HIS A 139 -8.33 24.15 12.56
CA HIS A 139 -7.93 23.94 11.16
C HIS A 139 -6.62 23.14 11.06
N ILE A 140 -6.63 22.08 10.25
CA ILE A 140 -5.42 21.30 9.94
C ILE A 140 -4.84 21.75 8.59
N PRO A 141 -3.63 22.34 8.54
CA PRO A 141 -2.99 22.68 7.28
C PRO A 141 -2.59 21.43 6.48
N ARG A 142 -2.89 21.42 5.17
CA ARG A 142 -2.63 20.28 4.26
C ARG A 142 -1.15 19.90 4.16
N ASN A 143 -0.25 20.86 4.32
CA ASN A 143 1.20 20.68 4.16
C ASN A 143 1.97 20.50 5.48
N ALA A 144 1.34 20.65 6.65
CA ALA A 144 2.01 20.49 7.95
C ALA A 144 1.55 19.22 8.67
N LYS A 145 2.46 18.55 9.40
CA LYS A 145 2.13 17.39 10.24
C LYS A 145 1.61 17.79 11.62
N MET A 146 1.97 19.00 12.08
CA MET A 146 1.56 19.53 13.38
C MET A 146 0.04 19.60 13.49
N GLY A 147 -0.48 19.28 14.68
CA GLY A 147 -1.92 19.28 14.93
C GLY A 147 -2.68 18.11 14.28
N ARG A 148 -1.98 17.04 13.86
CA ARG A 148 -2.58 15.78 13.42
C ARG A 148 -2.38 14.68 14.46
N GLY A 149 -2.96 13.51 14.21
CA GLY A 149 -2.79 12.35 15.07
C GLY A 149 -3.66 12.47 16.32
N PHE A 150 -3.10 12.15 17.48
CA PHE A 150 -3.82 12.25 18.76
C PHE A 150 -4.03 13.68 19.29
N HIS A 151 -3.52 14.70 18.59
CA HIS A 151 -3.65 16.12 18.98
C HIS A 151 -4.85 16.84 18.34
N HIS A 152 -5.71 16.12 17.61
CA HIS A 152 -6.89 16.71 16.96
C HIS A 152 -8.05 15.72 16.94
N GLU A 153 -9.22 16.16 17.44
CA GLU A 153 -10.40 15.33 17.70
C GLU A 153 -10.80 14.41 16.54
N CYS A 154 -10.86 14.95 15.31
CA CYS A 154 -11.19 14.15 14.13
C CYS A 154 -10.16 13.04 13.82
N THR A 155 -8.86 13.36 13.77
CA THR A 155 -7.84 12.37 13.44
C THR A 155 -7.63 11.37 14.57
N SER A 156 -7.79 11.80 15.81
CA SER A 156 -7.62 10.94 16.98
C SER A 156 -8.78 9.95 17.13
N ALA A 157 -10.01 10.36 16.81
CA ALA A 157 -11.16 9.43 16.75
C ALA A 157 -10.93 8.32 15.71
N LEU A 158 -10.40 8.67 14.53
CA LEU A 158 -10.08 7.71 13.46
C LEU A 158 -8.91 6.78 13.81
N LEU A 159 -7.92 7.28 14.55
CA LEU A 159 -6.73 6.52 14.97
C LEU A 159 -6.91 5.76 16.28
N CYS A 160 -7.96 6.05 17.03
CA CYS A 160 -8.28 5.33 18.27
C CYS A 160 -8.37 3.83 17.95
N PRO A 161 -7.68 2.96 18.71
CA PRO A 161 -7.76 1.54 18.43
C PRO A 161 -9.19 1.05 18.67
N ALA A 162 -9.66 0.15 17.82
CA ALA A 162 -11.06 -0.27 17.72
C ALA A 162 -11.61 -0.88 19.03
N GLY A 163 -10.75 -1.47 19.85
CA GLY A 163 -11.10 -2.00 21.17
C GLY A 163 -11.27 -0.93 22.26
N TYR A 164 -11.04 0.35 21.96
CA TYR A 164 -11.24 1.44 22.90
C TYR A 164 -12.34 2.39 22.44
N GLU A 165 -13.12 2.87 23.41
CA GLU A 165 -14.10 3.90 23.16
C GLU A 165 -13.44 5.29 23.18
N TRP A 166 -13.48 5.98 22.04
CA TRP A 166 -12.93 7.34 21.93
C TRP A 166 -13.64 8.35 22.87
N ALA A 167 -14.90 8.13 23.25
CA ALA A 167 -15.60 9.00 24.19
C ALA A 167 -15.00 8.95 25.62
N ASN A 168 -14.21 7.93 25.95
CA ASN A 168 -13.56 7.80 27.25
C ASN A 168 -12.43 8.84 27.42
N LEU A 169 -12.62 9.79 28.34
CA LEU A 169 -11.67 10.88 28.59
C LEU A 169 -10.29 10.40 29.09
N GLU A 170 -10.25 9.30 29.85
CA GLU A 170 -9.00 8.73 30.33
C GLU A 170 -8.19 8.12 29.18
N THR A 171 -8.85 7.34 28.31
CA THR A 171 -8.23 6.80 27.09
C THR A 171 -7.71 7.93 26.20
N LYS A 172 -8.53 8.97 25.97
CA LYS A 172 -8.12 10.17 25.22
C LYS A 172 -6.86 10.79 25.80
N ALA A 173 -6.83 11.03 27.10
CA ALA A 173 -5.70 11.64 27.78
C ALA A 173 -4.43 10.78 27.68
N LYS A 174 -4.54 9.45 27.84
CA LYS A 174 -3.40 8.53 27.74
C LYS A 174 -2.87 8.38 26.31
N LEU A 175 -3.74 8.38 25.30
CA LEU A 175 -3.34 8.39 23.88
C LEU A 175 -2.65 9.71 23.52
N HIS A 176 -3.19 10.84 23.98
CA HIS A 176 -2.61 12.16 23.75
C HIS A 176 -1.23 12.32 24.41
N SER A 177 -1.07 11.85 25.65
CA SER A 177 0.20 11.93 26.40
C SER A 177 1.23 10.88 25.99
N GLY A 178 0.82 9.85 25.23
CA GLY A 178 1.66 8.70 24.89
C GLY A 178 1.82 7.68 26.02
N GLN A 179 1.08 7.82 27.13
CA GLN A 179 1.05 6.86 28.23
C GLN A 179 0.41 5.52 27.83
N LEU A 180 -0.52 5.55 26.87
CA LEU A 180 -1.05 4.33 26.25
C LEU A 180 -0.29 4.04 24.96
N GLN A 181 0.53 3.00 24.97
CA GLN A 181 1.18 2.47 23.77
C GLN A 181 0.21 1.52 23.07
N VAL A 182 -0.15 1.85 21.84
CA VAL A 182 -1.02 1.02 21.00
C VAL A 182 -0.17 -0.08 20.36
N ALA A 183 -0.51 -1.34 20.64
CA ALA A 183 0.18 -2.48 20.05
C ALA A 183 -0.21 -2.65 18.57
N GLY A 184 0.65 -3.31 17.78
CA GLY A 184 0.44 -3.46 16.32
C GLY A 184 -0.77 -4.33 15.93
N ASP A 185 -1.26 -5.14 16.85
CA ASP A 185 -2.48 -5.93 16.74
C ASP A 185 -3.75 -5.17 17.16
N GLN A 186 -3.62 -3.96 17.72
CA GLN A 186 -4.72 -3.07 18.04
C GLN A 186 -5.00 -2.12 16.87
N TRP A 187 -5.95 -2.53 16.04
CA TRP A 187 -6.19 -1.87 14.76
C TRP A 187 -6.96 -0.56 14.94
N PRO A 188 -6.61 0.51 14.21
CA PRO A 188 -7.30 1.78 14.31
C PRO A 188 -8.69 1.71 13.65
N LEU A 189 -9.62 2.48 14.18
CA LEU A 189 -11.02 2.50 13.75
C LEU A 189 -11.20 2.87 12.27
N PHE A 190 -10.28 3.68 11.70
CA PHE A 190 -10.33 4.06 10.29
C PHE A 190 -10.22 2.88 9.32
N LEU A 191 -9.82 1.68 9.75
CA LEU A 191 -9.77 0.50 8.88
C LEU A 191 -11.16 -0.12 8.64
N TYR A 192 -12.13 0.17 9.52
CA TYR A 192 -13.44 -0.46 9.50
C TYR A 192 -14.46 0.32 8.66
N ALA A 193 -15.37 -0.39 8.01
CA ALA A 193 -16.53 0.18 7.35
C ALA A 193 -17.29 1.09 8.32
N ASP A 194 -17.68 2.27 7.82
CA ASP A 194 -18.39 3.30 8.59
C ASP A 194 -17.73 3.72 9.92
N TYR A 195 -16.43 3.38 10.08
CA TYR A 195 -15.67 3.60 11.32
C TYR A 195 -16.34 2.96 12.54
N SER A 196 -16.91 1.76 12.37
CA SER A 196 -17.59 1.02 13.43
C SER A 196 -16.92 -0.33 13.66
N TYR A 197 -16.67 -0.66 14.92
CA TYR A 197 -16.12 -1.95 15.34
C TYR A 197 -17.22 -2.81 15.96
N ASP A 198 -17.33 -4.06 15.50
CA ASP A 198 -18.24 -5.05 16.04
C ASP A 198 -17.48 -5.97 16.98
N VAL A 199 -17.82 -5.95 18.26
CA VAL A 199 -17.13 -6.75 19.29
C VAL A 199 -17.46 -8.24 19.15
N GLU A 200 -18.64 -8.58 18.63
CA GLU A 200 -19.10 -9.96 18.43
C GLU A 200 -18.54 -10.55 17.12
N ASP A 201 -18.31 -9.70 16.11
CA ASP A 201 -17.60 -10.06 14.87
C ASP A 201 -16.51 -9.04 14.50
N PRO A 202 -15.29 -9.15 15.08
CA PRO A 202 -14.17 -8.24 14.81
C PRO A 202 -13.71 -8.16 13.35
N TRP A 203 -14.11 -9.11 12.50
CA TRP A 203 -13.77 -9.11 11.07
C TRP A 203 -14.79 -8.34 10.24
N ASN A 204 -15.96 -8.06 10.80
CA ASN A 204 -17.01 -7.32 10.15
C ASN A 204 -16.52 -5.91 9.77
N GLY A 205 -16.72 -5.53 8.50
CA GLY A 205 -16.29 -4.22 8.01
C GLY A 205 -14.78 -3.99 7.90
N LEU A 206 -13.94 -4.95 8.30
CA LEU A 206 -12.49 -4.74 8.37
C LEU A 206 -11.84 -4.56 6.99
N LEU A 207 -10.96 -3.55 6.87
CA LEU A 207 -10.34 -3.08 5.62
C LEU A 207 -11.34 -2.58 4.56
N ARG A 208 -12.51 -2.09 4.98
CA ARG A 208 -13.58 -1.63 4.06
C ARG A 208 -13.99 -0.18 4.26
N SER A 209 -13.22 0.61 5.01
CA SER A 209 -13.53 2.03 5.19
C SER A 209 -13.45 2.82 3.89
N SER A 210 -14.22 3.90 3.80
CA SER A 210 -14.16 4.82 2.66
C SER A 210 -12.80 5.54 2.55
N LEU A 211 -12.09 5.74 3.67
CA LEU A 211 -10.73 6.26 3.67
C LEU A 211 -9.74 5.31 3.01
N LEU A 212 -9.79 4.01 3.33
CA LEU A 212 -8.94 3.02 2.68
C LEU A 212 -9.24 2.91 1.19
N VAL A 213 -10.51 2.94 0.81
CA VAL A 213 -10.91 2.97 -0.61
C VAL A 213 -10.35 4.20 -1.32
N SER A 214 -10.36 5.36 -0.65
CA SER A 214 -9.79 6.61 -1.18
C SER A 214 -8.27 6.53 -1.32
N ALA A 215 -7.56 6.03 -0.30
CA ALA A 215 -6.12 5.82 -0.34
C ALA A 215 -5.71 4.84 -1.46
N TYR A 216 -6.41 3.71 -1.56
CA TYR A 216 -6.17 2.72 -2.61
C TYR A 216 -6.38 3.31 -4.00
N ARG A 217 -7.48 4.05 -4.22
CA ARG A 217 -7.72 4.74 -5.49
C ARG A 217 -6.66 5.76 -5.81
N HIS A 218 -6.25 6.55 -4.82
CA HIS A 218 -5.23 7.57 -4.97
C HIS A 218 -3.89 6.99 -5.45
N ILE A 219 -3.48 5.85 -4.88
CA ILE A 219 -2.23 5.14 -5.22
C ILE A 219 -2.36 4.37 -6.54
N PHE A 220 -3.38 3.53 -6.68
CA PHE A 220 -3.43 2.53 -7.75
C PHE A 220 -4.13 3.02 -9.01
N THR A 221 -4.99 4.04 -8.93
CA THR A 221 -5.78 4.50 -10.08
C THR A 221 -5.41 5.93 -10.48
N SER A 222 -5.84 6.93 -9.73
CA SER A 222 -5.31 8.29 -9.81
C SER A 222 -5.80 9.11 -8.62
N PRO A 223 -5.07 10.15 -8.20
CA PRO A 223 -5.55 11.11 -7.20
C PRO A 223 -6.92 11.72 -7.55
N SER A 224 -7.16 11.97 -8.84
CA SER A 224 -8.41 12.56 -9.34
C SER A 224 -9.61 11.61 -9.35
N SER A 225 -9.43 10.31 -9.10
CA SER A 225 -10.49 9.29 -9.14
C SER A 225 -11.23 9.10 -7.82
N VAL A 226 -10.77 9.74 -6.75
CA VAL A 226 -11.40 9.64 -5.42
C VAL A 226 -12.77 10.32 -5.42
N ASP A 227 -12.86 11.54 -5.96
CA ASP A 227 -14.07 12.38 -5.88
C ASP A 227 -14.83 12.56 -7.21
N GLN A 228 -14.24 12.21 -8.37
CA GLN A 228 -14.80 12.53 -9.68
C GLN A 228 -14.72 11.39 -10.70
N VAL A 229 -15.52 11.50 -11.77
CA VAL A 229 -15.31 10.75 -13.02
C VAL A 229 -13.85 10.96 -13.44
N PRO A 230 -13.07 9.89 -13.67
CA PRO A 230 -11.64 9.95 -13.85
C PRO A 230 -11.25 10.82 -15.06
N LYS A 231 -10.77 12.04 -14.78
CA LYS A 231 -10.12 12.94 -15.76
C LYS A 231 -8.61 12.68 -15.83
N ALA A 232 -8.19 11.42 -15.68
CA ALA A 232 -6.79 11.07 -15.65
C ALA A 232 -6.18 11.21 -17.07
N THR A 233 -5.13 12.03 -17.19
CA THR A 233 -4.37 12.19 -18.44
C THR A 233 -3.31 11.09 -18.62
N ARG A 234 -3.04 10.30 -17.57
CA ARG A 234 -2.07 9.18 -17.53
C ARG A 234 -2.75 7.90 -17.02
N SER A 235 -2.21 6.73 -17.35
CA SER A 235 -2.62 5.47 -16.72
C SER A 235 -2.25 5.46 -15.23
N GLY A 236 -3.13 4.86 -14.42
CA GLY A 236 -2.82 4.52 -13.03
C GLY A 236 -1.92 3.31 -12.88
N ASN A 237 -1.31 3.11 -11.71
CA ASN A 237 -0.42 1.99 -11.41
C ASN A 237 -1.10 0.63 -11.68
N ALA A 238 -2.37 0.47 -11.30
CA ALA A 238 -3.15 -0.73 -11.57
C ALA A 238 -3.26 -1.02 -13.08
N ARG A 239 -3.56 0.00 -13.89
CA ARG A 239 -3.66 -0.16 -15.34
C ARG A 239 -2.30 -0.40 -16.00
N ILE A 240 -1.23 0.23 -15.51
CA ILE A 240 0.14 0.06 -16.02
C ILE A 240 0.60 -1.39 -15.82
N HIS A 241 0.34 -1.97 -14.64
CA HIS A 241 0.77 -3.31 -14.29
C HIS A 241 -0.32 -4.39 -14.48
N GLY A 242 -1.44 -4.04 -15.11
CA GLY A 242 -2.49 -5.00 -15.47
C GLY A 242 -3.26 -5.60 -14.28
N MET A 243 -3.25 -4.94 -13.12
CA MET A 243 -3.97 -5.39 -11.93
C MET A 243 -5.48 -5.49 -12.20
N GLN A 244 -6.07 -6.64 -11.89
CA GLN A 244 -7.52 -6.88 -12.06
C GLN A 244 -8.29 -6.91 -10.74
N MET A 245 -7.59 -7.08 -9.61
CA MET A 245 -8.19 -7.14 -8.28
C MET A 245 -7.25 -6.59 -7.22
N VAL A 246 -7.82 -6.23 -6.07
CA VAL A 246 -7.09 -5.87 -4.86
C VAL A 246 -6.51 -7.14 -4.25
N THR A 247 -5.22 -7.13 -3.93
CA THR A 247 -4.53 -8.22 -3.19
C THR A 247 -4.37 -7.84 -1.71
N LYS A 248 -4.16 -8.84 -0.85
CA LYS A 248 -3.88 -8.63 0.59
C LYS A 248 -2.71 -7.68 0.81
N ALA A 249 -1.62 -7.85 0.06
CA ALA A 249 -0.45 -6.99 0.16
C ALA A 249 -0.74 -5.57 -0.36
N SER A 250 -1.49 -5.41 -1.45
CA SER A 250 -1.83 -4.08 -1.98
C SER A 250 -2.77 -3.27 -1.09
N ILE A 251 -3.68 -3.93 -0.35
CA ILE A 251 -4.54 -3.25 0.62
C ILE A 251 -3.80 -2.95 1.92
N ALA A 252 -2.86 -3.81 2.33
CA ALA A 252 -1.99 -3.53 3.47
C ALA A 252 -0.99 -2.41 3.20
N TYR A 253 -0.62 -2.20 1.92
CA TYR A 253 0.22 -1.08 1.50
C TYR A 253 -0.50 0.27 1.56
N ALA A 254 -1.77 0.31 1.15
CA ALA A 254 -2.56 1.54 0.97
C ALA A 254 -2.99 2.17 2.30
#